data_AF-A0A1I8ASM0-F1
#
_entry.id   AF-A0A1I8ASM0-F1
#
_cell.length_a   1.000
_cell.length_b   1.000
_cell.length_c   1.000
_cell.angle_alpha   90.00
_cell.angle_beta   90.00
_cell.angle_gamma   90.00
#
_symmetry.space_group_name_H-M   'P 1'
#
loop_
_entity.id
_entity.type
_entity.pdbx_description
1 polymer ?
#
loop_
_entity_poly.entity_id
_entity_poly.type
_entity_poly.pdbx_seq_one_letter_code
_entity_poly.pdbx_strand_id
1 'polypeptide(L)'
;MCSSICVPVFNALASSLSLCSSVRLFSVIVGNQMNRKNEALQIVTSTNLIECILMITSIIGNVYLAFNSGGDEITTFDSWLGSVAINCWMCLTFQRLTLALNRFLTITHLNNISFLDSRLLHIAILVAPWFMLITLTGLCFDPNFDDSFILSRKFLVWQYDHDSFIRRFEKITSISFSLDSFIIYCIIIAVLVRVR
;
A
#
# COMPACT_ATOMS: atom_id res chain seq x y z
N MET A 1 -11.33 2.86 -31.06
CA MET A 1 -11.64 1.58 -30.38
C MET A 1 -10.39 0.79 -29.96
N CYS A 2 -9.27 0.78 -30.71
CA CYS A 2 -8.04 0.08 -30.27
C CYS A 2 -7.36 0.63 -28.99
N SER A 3 -7.65 1.85 -28.54
CA SER A 3 -7.00 2.45 -27.36
C SER A 3 -7.56 1.95 -26.02
N SER A 4 -8.78 1.40 -25.97
CA SER A 4 -9.47 1.10 -24.70
C SER A 4 -8.95 -0.15 -23.99
N ILE A 5 -8.42 -1.12 -24.74
CA ILE A 5 -7.95 -2.42 -24.19
C ILE A 5 -6.45 -2.38 -23.87
N CYS A 6 -5.68 -1.58 -24.62
CA CYS A 6 -4.24 -1.50 -24.42
C CYS A 6 -3.85 -1.04 -23.01
N VAL A 7 -4.52 -0.02 -22.47
CA VAL A 7 -4.17 0.55 -21.15
C VAL A 7 -4.33 -0.49 -20.02
N PRO A 8 -5.48 -1.18 -19.86
CA PRO A 8 -5.60 -2.24 -18.87
C PRO A 8 -4.57 -3.36 -19.07
N VAL A 9 -4.31 -3.79 -20.31
CA VAL A 9 -3.33 -4.85 -20.58
C VAL A 9 -1.91 -4.45 -20.16
N PHE A 10 -1.48 -3.23 -20.49
CA PHE A 10 -0.17 -2.71 -20.07
C PHE A 10 -0.08 -2.61 -18.54
N ASN A 11 -1.13 -2.13 -17.87
CA ASN A 11 -1.16 -2.06 -16.42
C ASN A 11 -1.09 -3.46 -15.78
N ALA A 12 -1.80 -4.45 -16.32
CA ALA A 12 -1.74 -5.84 -15.85
C ALA A 12 -0.33 -6.43 -15.99
N LEU A 13 0.36 -6.15 -17.11
CA LEU A 13 1.74 -6.58 -17.32
C LEU A 13 2.71 -5.89 -16.33
N ALA A 14 2.56 -4.58 -16.13
CA ALA A 14 3.35 -3.83 -15.16
C ALA A 14 3.14 -4.36 -13.73
N SER A 15 1.90 -4.61 -13.32
CA SER A 15 1.58 -5.23 -12.03
C SER A 15 2.14 -6.64 -11.91
N SER A 16 2.17 -7.42 -12.99
CA SER A 16 2.77 -8.77 -12.99
C SER A 16 4.28 -8.72 -12.77
N LEU A 17 4.99 -7.79 -13.42
CA LEU A 17 6.42 -7.58 -13.20
C LEU A 17 6.71 -7.14 -11.76
N SER A 18 5.90 -6.21 -11.24
CA SER A 18 6.01 -5.75 -9.85
C SER A 18 5.76 -6.90 -8.87
N LEU A 19 4.76 -7.74 -9.11
CA LEU A 19 4.45 -8.92 -8.30
C LEU A 19 5.65 -9.88 -8.24
N CYS A 20 6.29 -10.16 -9.38
CA CYS A 20 7.50 -10.99 -9.41
C CYS A 20 8.63 -10.41 -8.54
N SER A 21 8.81 -9.09 -8.56
CA SER A 21 9.80 -8.40 -7.73
C SER A 21 9.47 -8.53 -6.23
N SER A 22 8.24 -8.22 -5.83
CA SER A 22 7.81 -8.27 -4.42
C SER A 22 7.83 -9.69 -3.85
N VAL A 23 7.41 -10.70 -4.63
CA VAL A 23 7.51 -12.12 -4.25
C VAL A 23 8.96 -12.57 -4.08
N ARG A 24 9.86 -12.13 -4.97
CA ARG A 24 11.29 -12.45 -4.87
C ARG A 24 11.89 -11.84 -3.61
N LEU A 25 11.62 -10.56 -3.34
CA LEU A 25 12.11 -9.88 -2.13
C LEU A 25 11.59 -10.56 -0.86
N PHE A 26 10.30 -10.86 -0.82
CA PHE A 26 9.67 -11.60 0.28
C PHE A 26 10.36 -12.96 0.51
N SER A 27 10.55 -13.74 -0.55
CA SER A 27 11.16 -15.08 -0.48
C SER A 27 12.60 -15.03 0.01
N VAL A 28 13.40 -14.05 -0.43
CA VAL A 28 14.79 -13.87 0.00
C VAL A 28 14.88 -13.51 1.49
N ILE A 29 13.98 -12.66 1.98
CA ILE A 29 13.99 -12.25 3.38
C ILE A 29 13.54 -13.41 4.28
N VAL A 30 12.44 -14.07 3.94
CA VAL A 30 11.90 -15.20 4.72
C VAL A 30 12.82 -16.41 4.70
N GLY A 31 13.49 -16.67 3.58
CA GLY A 31 14.41 -17.80 3.40
C GLY A 31 15.67 -17.73 4.28
N ASN A 32 16.04 -16.55 4.81
CA ASN A 32 17.25 -16.38 5.61
C ASN A 32 16.91 -16.10 7.10
N GLN A 33 17.39 -16.96 8.00
CA GLN A 33 17.15 -16.83 9.44
C GLN A 33 17.71 -15.54 10.05
N MET A 34 18.84 -15.04 9.56
CA MET A 34 19.43 -13.79 10.04
C MET A 34 18.57 -12.59 9.64
N ASN A 35 18.03 -12.61 8.42
CA ASN A 35 17.18 -11.55 7.90
C ASN A 35 15.85 -11.48 8.67
N ARG A 36 15.27 -12.62 9.04
CA ARG A 36 14.02 -12.69 9.81
C ARG A 36 14.09 -12.04 11.19
N LYS A 37 15.28 -11.88 11.77
CA LYS A 37 15.45 -11.26 13.10
C LYS A 37 15.56 -9.74 13.05
N ASN A 38 15.82 -9.16 11.87
CA ASN A 38 15.97 -7.72 11.72
C ASN A 38 14.59 -7.05 11.59
N GLU A 39 14.28 -6.14 12.51
CA GLU A 39 13.00 -5.43 12.58
C GLU A 39 12.67 -4.65 11.32
N ALA A 40 13.65 -3.97 10.73
CA ALA A 40 13.45 -3.26 9.46
C ALA A 40 13.10 -4.22 8.32
N LEU A 41 13.72 -5.41 8.29
CA LEU A 41 13.40 -6.44 7.29
C LEU A 41 12.03 -7.09 7.54
N GLN A 42 11.57 -7.18 8.79
CA GLN A 42 10.20 -7.61 9.09
C GLN A 42 9.17 -6.62 8.55
N ILE A 43 9.40 -5.31 8.72
CA ILE A 43 8.55 -4.26 8.13
C ILE A 43 8.56 -4.38 6.60
N VAL A 44 9.74 -4.47 5.98
CA VAL A 44 9.87 -4.65 4.52
C VAL A 44 9.15 -5.91 4.03
N THR A 45 9.20 -7.00 4.79
CA THR A 45 8.48 -8.25 4.47
C THR A 45 6.96 -8.01 4.48
N SER A 46 6.46 -7.32 5.52
CA SER A 46 5.05 -6.92 5.62
C SER A 46 4.63 -6.03 4.45
N THR A 47 5.49 -5.09 4.04
CA THR A 47 5.24 -4.20 2.89
C THR A 47 5.15 -4.97 1.59
N ASN A 48 6.07 -5.90 1.35
CA ASN A 48 6.04 -6.73 0.15
C ASN A 48 4.80 -7.64 0.11
N LEU A 49 4.31 -8.12 1.25
CA LEU A 49 3.07 -8.90 1.28
C LEU A 49 1.85 -8.06 0.89
N ILE A 50 1.71 -6.85 1.44
CA ILE A 50 0.61 -5.95 1.07
C ILE A 50 0.73 -5.53 -0.40
N GLU A 51 1.95 -5.31 -0.90
CA GLU A 51 2.20 -5.01 -2.31
C GLU A 51 1.81 -6.17 -3.22
N CYS A 52 2.09 -7.42 -2.83
CA CYS A 52 1.60 -8.59 -3.54
C CYS A 52 0.07 -8.62 -3.64
N ILE A 53 -0.64 -8.31 -2.54
CA ILE A 53 -2.11 -8.22 -2.54
C ILE A 53 -2.57 -7.14 -3.52
N LEU A 54 -1.99 -5.94 -3.44
CA LEU A 54 -2.30 -4.83 -4.36
C LEU A 54 -2.06 -5.21 -5.82
N MET A 55 -0.94 -5.85 -6.13
CA MET A 55 -0.61 -6.25 -7.50
C MET A 55 -1.53 -7.34 -8.02
N ILE A 56 -1.90 -8.34 -7.20
CA ILE A 56 -2.88 -9.36 -7.58
C ILE A 56 -4.24 -8.72 -7.87
N THR A 57 -4.73 -7.86 -6.98
CA THR A 57 -5.98 -7.10 -7.17
C THR A 57 -5.91 -6.26 -8.44
N SER A 58 -4.78 -5.61 -8.71
CA SER A 58 -4.57 -4.80 -9.91
C SER A 58 -4.54 -5.65 -11.18
N ILE A 59 -3.94 -6.84 -11.17
CA ILE A 59 -3.96 -7.76 -12.31
C ILE A 59 -5.40 -8.19 -12.60
N ILE A 60 -6.12 -8.64 -11.56
CA ILE A 60 -7.52 -9.09 -11.69
C ILE A 60 -8.39 -7.95 -12.23
N GLY A 61 -8.29 -6.75 -11.66
CA GLY A 61 -9.09 -5.60 -12.10
C GLY A 61 -8.77 -5.16 -13.52
N ASN A 62 -7.50 -5.09 -13.90
CA ASN A 62 -7.12 -4.70 -15.26
C ASN A 62 -7.50 -5.76 -16.31
N VAL A 63 -7.38 -7.05 -15.98
CA VAL A 63 -7.85 -8.14 -16.84
C VAL A 63 -9.38 -8.06 -17.00
N TYR A 64 -10.10 -7.87 -15.89
CA TYR A 64 -11.55 -7.68 -15.91
C TYR A 64 -11.95 -6.48 -16.79
N LEU A 65 -11.26 -5.34 -16.67
CA LEU A 65 -11.51 -4.16 -17.50
C LEU A 65 -11.22 -4.38 -18.99
N ALA A 66 -10.18 -5.16 -19.31
CA ALA A 66 -9.86 -5.50 -20.70
C ALA A 66 -10.99 -6.30 -21.37
N PHE A 67 -11.58 -7.25 -20.64
CA PHE A 67 -12.63 -8.13 -21.17
C PHE A 67 -14.04 -7.56 -21.06
N ASN A 68 -14.31 -6.69 -20.08
CA ASN A 68 -15.65 -6.16 -19.80
C ASN A 68 -15.80 -4.66 -20.12
N SER A 69 -15.01 -4.14 -21.06
CA SER A 69 -14.96 -2.70 -21.40
C SER A 69 -16.28 -2.10 -21.91
N GLY A 70 -17.30 -2.92 -22.22
CA GLY A 70 -18.58 -2.49 -22.80
C GLY A 70 -19.82 -2.60 -21.89
N GLY A 71 -19.70 -3.07 -20.64
CA GLY A 71 -20.84 -3.09 -19.70
C GLY A 71 -21.01 -1.75 -18.98
N ASP A 72 -22.24 -1.21 -18.96
CA ASP A 72 -22.55 0.06 -18.28
C ASP A 72 -22.85 -0.11 -16.78
N GLU A 73 -23.09 -1.34 -16.32
CA GLU A 73 -23.42 -1.61 -14.92
C GLU A 73 -22.16 -1.76 -14.07
N ILE A 74 -22.07 -0.94 -13.01
CA ILE A 74 -21.08 -1.10 -11.94
C ILE A 74 -21.50 -2.32 -11.13
N THR A 75 -20.61 -3.30 -11.07
CA THR A 75 -20.86 -4.52 -10.31
C THR A 75 -20.36 -4.37 -8.88
N THR A 76 -20.91 -5.14 -7.94
CA THR A 76 -20.37 -5.28 -6.58
C THR A 76 -18.90 -5.68 -6.58
N PHE A 77 -18.46 -6.40 -7.61
CA PHE A 77 -17.08 -6.78 -7.85
C PHE A 77 -16.15 -5.59 -8.16
N ASP A 78 -16.62 -4.59 -8.92
CA ASP A 78 -15.86 -3.37 -9.23
C ASP A 78 -15.57 -2.55 -7.97
N SER A 79 -16.58 -2.40 -7.12
CA SER A 79 -16.47 -1.72 -5.82
C SER A 79 -15.51 -2.47 -4.89
N TRP A 80 -15.60 -3.81 -4.86
CA TRP A 80 -14.70 -4.64 -4.06
C TRP A 80 -13.24 -4.49 -4.47
N LEU A 81 -12.93 -4.59 -5.77
CA LEU A 81 -11.56 -4.44 -6.28
C LEU A 81 -10.98 -3.06 -5.95
N GLY A 82 -11.77 -2.00 -6.14
CA GLY A 82 -11.35 -0.63 -5.82
C GLY A 82 -11.05 -0.45 -4.34
N SER A 83 -11.94 -0.97 -3.49
CA SER A 83 -11.79 -0.93 -2.03
C SER A 83 -10.51 -1.61 -1.57
N VAL A 84 -10.25 -2.84 -2.03
CA VAL A 84 -9.03 -3.57 -1.69
C VAL A 84 -7.79 -2.83 -2.16
N ALA A 85 -7.79 -2.33 -3.41
CA ALA A 85 -6.65 -1.62 -3.96
C ALA A 85 -6.29 -0.35 -3.17
N ILE A 86 -7.29 0.48 -2.85
CA ILE A 86 -7.09 1.73 -2.10
C ILE A 86 -6.69 1.44 -0.65
N ASN A 87 -7.32 0.46 0.00
CA ASN A 87 -6.94 0.06 1.36
C ASN A 87 -5.50 -0.46 1.42
N CYS A 88 -5.09 -1.29 0.46
CA CYS A 88 -3.69 -1.70 0.33
C CYS A 88 -2.75 -0.49 0.12
N TRP A 89 -3.12 0.46 -0.74
CA TRP A 89 -2.34 1.68 -0.97
C TRP A 89 -2.13 2.49 0.31
N MET A 90 -3.19 2.73 1.08
CA MET A 90 -3.10 3.44 2.36
C MET A 90 -2.19 2.70 3.36
N CYS A 91 -2.32 1.37 3.45
CA CYS A 91 -1.46 0.55 4.30
C CYS A 91 0.02 0.63 3.89
N LEU A 92 0.30 0.60 2.59
CA LEU A 92 1.66 0.72 2.06
C LEU A 92 2.27 2.06 2.41
N THR A 93 1.53 3.16 2.27
CA THR A 93 2.04 4.50 2.59
C THR A 93 2.36 4.64 4.07
N PHE A 94 1.51 4.11 4.95
CA PHE A 94 1.76 4.06 6.38
C PHE A 94 3.01 3.22 6.74
N GLN A 95 3.18 2.05 6.12
CA GLN A 95 4.37 1.23 6.35
C GLN A 95 5.66 1.87 5.81
N ARG A 96 5.60 2.58 4.69
CA ARG A 96 6.74 3.33 4.13
C ARG A 96 7.18 4.45 5.06
N LEU A 97 6.23 5.20 5.65
CA LEU A 97 6.53 6.19 6.68
C LEU A 97 7.19 5.55 7.89
N THR A 98 6.64 4.43 8.35
CA THR A 98 7.19 3.71 9.50
C THR A 98 8.62 3.21 9.23
N LEU A 99 8.89 2.71 8.03
CA LEU A 99 10.23 2.32 7.61
C LEU A 99 11.19 3.51 7.57
N ALA A 100 10.74 4.66 7.07
CA ALA A 100 11.52 5.90 7.03
C ALA A 100 11.88 6.36 8.45
N LEU A 101 10.91 6.36 9.37
CA LEU A 101 11.12 6.69 10.77
C LEU A 101 12.09 5.71 11.46
N ASN A 102 11.93 4.40 11.27
CA ASN A 102 12.83 3.40 11.84
C ASN A 102 14.29 3.65 11.40
N ARG A 103 14.51 3.90 10.10
CA ARG A 103 15.84 4.24 9.58
C ARG A 103 16.37 5.55 10.15
N PHE A 104 15.53 6.57 10.26
CA PHE A 104 15.92 7.86 10.82
C PHE A 104 16.41 7.71 12.26
N LEU A 105 15.65 7.01 13.10
CA LEU A 105 16.00 6.77 14.51
C LEU A 105 17.31 5.98 14.64
N THR A 106 17.48 4.95 13.80
CA THR A 106 18.71 4.14 13.76
C THR A 106 19.93 4.98 13.39
N ILE A 107 19.83 5.85 12.38
CA ILE A 107 20.96 6.66 11.88
C ILE A 107 21.29 7.84 12.81
N THR A 108 20.28 8.44 13.42
CA THR A 108 20.47 9.58 14.33
C THR A 108 20.82 9.16 15.76
N HIS A 109 20.88 7.85 16.04
CA HIS A 109 21.09 7.29 17.38
C HIS A 109 20.06 7.77 18.43
N LEU A 110 18.87 8.19 17.99
CA LEU A 110 17.76 8.57 18.88
C LEU A 110 17.08 7.35 19.54
N ASN A 111 17.56 6.13 19.25
CA ASN A 111 17.12 4.88 19.88
C ASN A 111 17.34 4.85 21.41
N ASN A 112 18.05 5.82 22.01
CA ASN A 112 18.17 5.96 23.46
C ASN A 112 16.85 6.30 24.17
N ILE A 113 15.77 6.58 23.43
CA ILE A 113 14.43 6.74 23.98
C ILE A 113 13.83 5.34 24.19
N SER A 114 13.75 4.90 25.45
CA SER A 114 13.30 3.55 25.85
C SER A 114 11.93 3.14 25.28
N PHE A 115 11.06 4.09 24.97
CA PHE A 115 9.77 3.82 24.34
C PHE A 115 9.90 3.35 22.88
N LEU A 116 10.87 3.89 22.13
CA LEU A 116 11.08 3.57 20.71
C LEU A 116 11.77 2.21 20.51
N ASP A 117 12.49 1.74 21.52
CA ASP A 117 13.12 0.41 21.56
C ASP A 117 12.17 -0.68 22.11
N SER A 118 10.90 -0.33 22.34
CA SER A 118 9.92 -1.26 22.88
C SER A 118 9.49 -2.29 21.83
N ARG A 119 9.67 -3.57 22.15
CA ARG A 119 9.13 -4.70 21.38
C ARG A 119 7.63 -4.58 21.11
N LEU A 120 6.86 -3.98 22.04
CA LEU A 120 5.42 -3.78 21.87
C LEU A 120 5.12 -2.76 20.77
N LEU A 121 5.93 -1.70 20.66
CA LEU A 121 5.79 -0.68 19.63
C LEU A 121 6.09 -1.28 18.25
N HIS A 122 7.14 -2.10 18.12
CA HIS A 122 7.44 -2.81 16.87
C HIS A 122 6.32 -3.78 16.46
N ILE A 123 5.76 -4.55 17.40
CA ILE A 123 4.62 -5.42 17.12
C ILE A 123 3.39 -4.59 16.70
N ALA A 124 3.11 -3.49 17.38
CA ALA A 124 1.99 -2.61 17.04
C ALA A 124 2.14 -2.04 15.63
N ILE A 125 3.34 -1.58 15.27
CA ILE A 125 3.69 -1.12 13.91
C ILE A 125 3.46 -2.23 12.87
N LEU A 126 3.82 -3.47 13.19
CA LEU A 126 3.68 -4.58 12.27
C LEU A 126 2.21 -4.97 12.07
N VAL A 127 1.42 -4.97 13.15
CA VAL A 127 0.02 -5.47 13.16
C VAL A 127 -0.99 -4.40 12.72
N ALA A 128 -0.78 -3.12 13.06
CA ALA A 128 -1.73 -2.04 12.76
C ALA A 128 -2.11 -1.93 11.26
N PRO A 129 -1.18 -2.03 10.29
CA PRO A 129 -1.52 -2.00 8.87
C PRO A 129 -2.42 -3.17 8.44
N TRP A 130 -2.20 -4.36 9.01
CA TRP A 130 -3.04 -5.53 8.73
C TRP A 130 -4.44 -5.38 9.34
N PHE A 131 -4.51 -4.88 10.58
CA PHE A 131 -5.78 -4.59 11.22
C PHE A 131 -6.56 -3.53 10.43
N MET A 132 -5.91 -2.47 9.98
CA MET A 132 -6.49 -1.44 9.11
C MET A 132 -6.98 -2.03 7.79
N LEU A 133 -6.17 -2.86 7.12
CA LEU A 133 -6.55 -3.51 5.87
C LEU A 133 -7.81 -4.37 6.03
N ILE A 134 -7.85 -5.21 7.06
CA ILE A 134 -8.98 -6.12 7.31
C ILE A 134 -10.24 -5.33 7.68
N THR A 135 -10.13 -4.35 8.57
CA THR A 135 -11.28 -3.55 9.02
C THR A 135 -11.85 -2.70 7.90
N LEU A 136 -11.03 -1.94 7.18
CA LEU A 136 -11.51 -1.09 6.08
C LEU A 136 -12.10 -1.92 4.94
N THR A 137 -11.46 -3.05 4.60
CA THR A 137 -12.00 -3.94 3.56
C THR A 137 -13.29 -4.60 4.04
N GLY A 138 -13.38 -4.98 5.31
CA GLY A 138 -14.59 -5.52 5.93
C GLY A 138 -15.76 -4.53 5.93
N LEU A 139 -15.50 -3.26 6.22
CA LEU A 139 -16.50 -2.19 6.18
C LEU A 139 -17.05 -1.99 4.77
N CYS A 140 -16.21 -2.15 3.73
CA CYS A 140 -16.66 -2.06 2.33
C CYS A 140 -17.61 -3.20 1.90
N PHE A 141 -17.79 -4.25 2.73
CA PHE A 141 -18.78 -5.31 2.50
C PHE A 141 -20.11 -5.06 3.20
N ASP A 142 -20.21 -4.08 4.11
CA ASP A 142 -21.48 -3.75 4.76
C ASP A 142 -22.34 -2.95 3.77
N PRO A 143 -23.53 -3.44 3.38
CA PRO A 143 -24.41 -2.74 2.46
C PRO A 143 -24.93 -1.40 3.00
N ASN A 144 -24.81 -1.14 4.31
CA ASN A 144 -25.15 0.14 4.92
C ASN A 144 -23.98 1.11 4.96
N PHE A 145 -22.79 0.69 4.53
CA PHE A 145 -21.61 1.53 4.51
C PHE A 145 -21.58 2.31 3.19
N ASP A 146 -22.03 3.56 3.28
CA ASP A 146 -22.30 4.45 2.14
C ASP A 146 -21.03 4.93 1.40
N ASP A 147 -19.84 4.48 1.78
CA ASP A 147 -18.57 4.85 1.12
C ASP A 147 -18.35 4.02 -0.16
N SER A 148 -19.32 4.03 -1.07
CA SER A 148 -19.24 3.28 -2.33
C SER A 148 -18.25 3.90 -3.32
N PHE A 149 -17.41 3.05 -3.92
CA PHE A 149 -16.48 3.44 -4.97
C PHE A 149 -17.15 3.33 -6.33
N ILE A 150 -16.99 4.36 -7.16
CA ILE A 150 -17.48 4.37 -8.54
C ILE A 150 -16.28 4.21 -9.46
N LEU A 151 -16.25 3.12 -10.23
CA LEU A 151 -15.28 2.97 -11.30
C LEU A 151 -15.63 3.93 -12.45
N SER A 152 -14.79 4.94 -12.66
CA SER A 152 -14.90 5.82 -13.82
C SER A 152 -14.26 5.15 -15.04
N ARG A 153 -15.05 4.41 -15.82
CA ARG A 153 -14.59 3.66 -17.00
C ARG A 153 -13.98 4.55 -18.09
N LYS A 154 -14.31 5.85 -18.13
CA LYS A 154 -13.69 6.85 -19.04
C LYS A 154 -12.21 7.09 -18.74
N PHE A 155 -11.86 7.08 -17.46
CA PHE A 155 -10.49 7.31 -17.01
C PHE A 155 -9.79 6.03 -16.57
N LEU A 156 -10.53 4.91 -16.45
CA LEU A 156 -10.08 3.64 -15.88
C LEU A 156 -9.55 3.84 -14.44
N VAL A 157 -10.23 4.69 -13.67
CA VAL A 157 -9.85 5.03 -12.29
C VAL A 157 -11.06 4.86 -11.37
N TRP A 158 -10.84 4.29 -10.18
CA TRP A 158 -11.82 4.31 -9.11
C TRP A 158 -11.92 5.72 -8.52
N GLN A 159 -13.12 6.28 -8.54
CA GLN A 159 -13.45 7.59 -8.02
C GLN A 159 -14.42 7.44 -6.85
N TYR A 160 -14.30 8.34 -5.88
CA TYR A 160 -15.30 8.46 -4.82
C TYR A 160 -16.50 9.21 -5.34
N ASP A 161 -17.70 8.71 -5.03
CA ASP A 161 -18.94 9.39 -5.37
C ASP A 161 -19.10 10.72 -4.60
N HIS A 162 -18.70 10.73 -3.32
CA HIS A 162 -18.76 11.90 -2.45
C HIS A 162 -17.52 12.02 -1.54
N ASP A 163 -17.51 12.99 -0.62
CA ASP A 163 -16.40 13.18 0.33
C ASP A 163 -16.56 12.26 1.55
N SER A 164 -16.26 10.97 1.34
CA SER A 164 -16.34 9.91 2.35
C SER A 164 -15.25 9.98 3.43
N PHE A 165 -15.45 9.24 4.53
CA PHE A 165 -14.42 9.06 5.55
C PHE A 165 -13.16 8.44 4.96
N ILE A 166 -13.31 7.38 4.14
CA ILE A 166 -12.17 6.74 3.47
C ILE A 166 -11.41 7.72 2.58
N ARG A 167 -12.10 8.57 1.82
CA ARG A 167 -11.45 9.58 0.97
C ARG A 167 -10.63 10.58 1.78
N ARG A 168 -11.15 11.05 2.92
CA ARG A 168 -10.41 11.97 3.80
C ARG A 168 -9.18 11.28 4.37
N PHE A 169 -9.33 10.03 4.81
CA PHE A 169 -8.25 9.24 5.34
C PHE A 169 -7.18 8.93 4.27
N GLU A 170 -7.58 8.58 3.05
CA GLU A 170 -6.68 8.41 1.90
C GLU A 170 -5.93 9.70 1.58
N LYS A 171 -6.61 10.85 1.55
CA LYS A 171 -5.94 12.15 1.32
C LYS A 171 -4.85 12.42 2.37
N ILE A 172 -5.15 12.18 3.65
CA ILE A 172 -4.19 12.37 4.75
C ILE A 172 -3.02 11.39 4.57
N THR A 173 -3.30 10.10 4.41
CA THR A 173 -2.24 9.10 4.28
C THR A 173 -1.41 9.32 3.02
N SER A 174 -2.03 9.50 1.85
CA SER A 174 -1.33 9.63 0.57
C SER A 174 -0.55 10.94 0.44
N ILE A 175 -1.07 12.07 0.95
CA ILE A 175 -0.38 13.37 0.83
C ILE A 175 0.56 13.57 2.01
N SER A 176 0.05 13.55 3.24
CA SER A 176 0.85 13.86 4.42
C SER A 176 1.93 12.82 4.65
N PHE A 177 1.59 11.52 4.73
CA PHE A 177 2.62 10.52 5.07
C PHE A 177 3.64 10.34 3.95
N SER A 178 3.28 10.52 2.69
CA SER A 178 4.25 10.50 1.59
C SER A 178 5.22 11.68 1.68
N LEU A 179 4.71 12.90 1.95
CA LEU A 179 5.55 14.08 2.14
C LEU A 179 6.45 13.94 3.37
N ASP A 180 5.90 13.49 4.49
CA ASP A 180 6.66 13.27 5.73
C ASP A 180 7.75 12.23 5.51
N SER A 181 7.44 11.12 4.85
CA SER A 181 8.42 10.09 4.48
C SER A 181 9.54 10.68 3.62
N PHE A 182 9.20 11.48 2.61
CA PHE A 182 10.17 12.12 1.73
C PHE A 182 11.08 13.08 2.49
N ILE A 183 10.52 13.93 3.35
CA ILE A 183 11.28 14.87 4.18
C ILE A 183 12.25 14.10 5.09
N ILE A 184 11.78 13.03 5.74
CA ILE A 184 12.63 12.19 6.60
C ILE A 184 13.79 11.60 5.79
N TYR A 185 13.53 11.08 4.59
CA TYR A 185 14.61 10.57 3.72
C TYR A 185 15.61 11.65 3.31
N CYS A 186 15.16 12.86 2.99
CA CYS A 186 16.05 13.98 2.69
C CYS A 186 16.94 14.32 3.90
N ILE A 187 16.39 14.33 5.11
CA ILE A 187 17.16 14.57 6.34
C ILE A 187 18.18 13.44 6.55
N ILE A 188 17.79 12.17 6.39
CA ILE A 188 18.70 11.02 6.47
C ILE A 188 19.88 11.20 5.51
N ILE A 189 19.61 11.54 4.25
CA ILE A 189 20.66 11.75 3.24
C ILE A 189 21.60 12.89 3.66
N ALA A 190 21.05 14.02 4.11
CA ALA A 190 21.84 15.17 4.55
C ALA A 190 22.75 14.82 5.74
N VAL A 191 22.25 14.06 6.71
CA VAL A 191 23.04 13.56 7.85
C VAL A 191 24.14 12.62 7.38
N LEU A 192 23.83 11.64 6.53
CA LEU A 192 24.81 10.68 6.02
C LEU A 192 25.92 11.33 5.19
N VAL A 193 25.59 12.36 4.40
CA VAL A 193 26.58 13.13 3.62
C VAL A 193 27.48 13.95 4.54
N ARG A 194 26.94 14.55 5.62
CA ARG A 194 27.71 15.37 6.56
C ARG A 194 28.65 14.58 7.46
N VAL A 195 28.31 13.31 7.75
CA VAL A 195 29.11 12.41 8.58
C VAL A 195 30.28 11.77 7.80
N ARG A 196 30.27 11.87 6.47
CA ARG A 196 31.35 11.40 5.58
C ARG A 196 32.37 12.49 5.31
#